data_AF-A0A1V6EXP5-F1
#
_entry.id   AF-A0A1V6EXP5-F1
#
_cell.length_a   1.000
_cell.length_b   1.000
_cell.length_c   1.000
_cell.angle_alpha   90.00
_cell.angle_beta   90.00
_cell.angle_gamma   90.00
#
_symmetry.space_group_name_H-M   'P 1'
#
loop_
_entity.id
_entity.type
_entity.pdbx_description
1 polymer ?
#
loop_
_entity_poly.entity_id
_entity_poly.type
_entity_poly.pdbx_seq_one_letter_code
_entity_poly.pdbx_strand_id
1 'polypeptide(L)'
;MVGPKTLVPGDMAPMGVRVCHTLEEGIRGCDVVIMLRLQNERMSGALLPSSQEFFKHFGLTPEKLQLAKADAIVMHPGPINRGVEIDSAVVDGRQSVILPQVTFGIAVRMAVMSIVAGNEA
;
A
#
# COMPACT_ATOMS: atom_id res chain seq x y z
N MET A 1 7.68 -5.90 -3.40
CA MET A 1 6.23 -6.17 -3.39
C MET A 1 5.95 -7.22 -2.33
N VAL A 2 4.86 -7.06 -1.58
CA VAL A 2 4.50 -7.98 -0.50
C VAL A 2 3.05 -8.42 -0.69
N GLY A 3 2.78 -9.71 -0.59
CA GLY A 3 1.41 -10.23 -0.70
C GLY A 3 1.33 -11.75 -0.69
N PRO A 4 0.11 -12.31 -0.51
CA PRO A 4 -0.10 -13.74 -0.56
C PRO A 4 0.12 -14.28 -1.99
N LYS A 5 0.61 -15.51 -2.11
CA LYS A 5 0.89 -16.17 -3.39
C LYS A 5 -0.32 -16.19 -4.35
N THR A 6 -1.53 -16.17 -3.80
CA THR A 6 -2.78 -16.16 -4.57
C THR A 6 -3.11 -14.81 -5.19
N LEU A 7 -2.49 -13.72 -4.75
CA LEU A 7 -2.75 -12.35 -5.23
C LEU A 7 -1.54 -11.66 -5.85
N VAL A 8 -0.32 -12.14 -5.59
CA VAL A 8 0.85 -11.65 -6.31
C VAL A 8 0.71 -12.07 -7.78
N PRO A 9 0.92 -11.16 -8.75
CA PRO A 9 0.96 -11.49 -10.17
C PRO A 9 2.02 -12.57 -10.47
N GLY A 10 2.13 -13.01 -11.72
CA GLY A 10 3.13 -14.00 -12.15
C GLY A 10 4.59 -13.58 -11.92
N ASP A 11 5.53 -14.08 -12.72
CA ASP A 11 6.94 -13.76 -12.50
C ASP A 11 7.22 -12.24 -12.60
N MET A 12 7.60 -11.64 -11.48
CA MET A 12 7.93 -10.22 -11.34
C MET A 12 9.45 -9.97 -11.47
N ALA A 13 10.27 -11.01 -11.57
CA ALA A 13 11.72 -10.90 -11.70
C ALA A 13 12.18 -10.04 -12.90
N PRO A 14 11.51 -10.08 -14.08
CA PRO A 14 11.87 -9.22 -15.20
C PRO A 14 11.73 -7.71 -14.91
N MET A 15 10.91 -7.33 -13.93
CA MET A 15 10.75 -5.94 -13.48
C MET A 15 11.72 -5.55 -12.35
N GLY A 16 12.63 -6.45 -11.96
CA GLY A 16 13.57 -6.22 -10.85
C GLY A 16 12.89 -6.16 -9.48
N VAL A 17 11.66 -6.66 -9.35
CA VAL A 17 10.87 -6.56 -8.11
C VAL A 17 11.15 -7.76 -7.21
N ARG A 18 11.63 -7.49 -5.99
CA ARG A 18 11.67 -8.51 -4.93
C ARG A 18 10.26 -8.79 -4.41
N VAL A 19 9.82 -10.04 -4.49
CA VAL A 19 8.54 -10.51 -3.96
C VAL A 19 8.76 -11.14 -2.58
N CYS A 20 7.96 -10.73 -1.60
CA CYS A 20 7.93 -11.31 -0.25
C CYS A 20 6.52 -11.83 0.03
N HIS A 21 6.41 -12.95 0.74
CA HIS A 21 5.13 -13.55 1.11
C HIS A 21 4.81 -13.44 2.61
N THR A 22 5.63 -12.69 3.35
CA THR A 22 5.34 -12.26 4.72
C THR A 22 5.49 -10.74 4.77
N LEU A 23 4.63 -10.07 5.54
CA LEU A 23 4.68 -8.62 5.64
C LEU A 23 5.97 -8.16 6.30
N GLU A 24 6.36 -8.84 7.36
CA GLU A 24 7.50 -8.53 8.22
C GLU A 24 8.84 -8.56 7.47
N GLU A 25 9.04 -9.55 6.60
CA GLU A 25 10.22 -9.62 5.73
C GLU A 25 10.21 -8.52 4.66
N GLY A 26 9.02 -8.20 4.16
CA GLY A 26 8.82 -7.26 3.08
C GLY A 26 9.07 -5.81 3.48
N ILE A 27 8.65 -5.42 4.69
CA ILE A 27 8.74 -4.04 5.18
C ILE A 27 10.01 -3.73 5.97
N ARG A 28 10.82 -4.73 6.29
CA ARG A 28 12.01 -4.55 7.14
C ARG A 28 12.96 -3.53 6.53
N GLY A 29 13.20 -2.44 7.26
CA GLY A 29 14.10 -1.37 6.81
C GLY A 29 13.59 -0.53 5.63
N CYS A 30 12.31 -0.64 5.25
CA CYS A 30 11.74 0.21 4.21
C CYS A 30 11.61 1.67 4.68
N ASP A 31 11.83 2.61 3.75
CA ASP A 31 11.60 4.05 3.93
C ASP A 31 10.14 4.44 3.66
N VAL A 32 9.47 3.71 2.77
CA VAL A 32 8.08 3.97 2.37
C VAL A 32 7.32 2.65 2.34
N VAL A 33 6.17 2.62 3.00
CA VAL A 33 5.24 1.49 2.97
C VAL A 33 3.95 1.95 2.29
N ILE A 34 3.71 1.46 1.08
CA ILE A 34 2.47 1.74 0.33
C ILE A 34 1.53 0.56 0.50
N MET A 35 0.48 0.77 1.30
CA MET A 35 -0.59 -0.21 1.45
C MET A 35 -1.62 -0.05 0.34
N LEU A 36 -2.26 -1.16 -0.05
CA LEU A 36 -3.26 -1.19 -1.12
C LEU A 36 -4.59 -1.72 -0.59
N ARG A 37 -5.68 -1.20 -1.16
CA ARG A 37 -7.03 -1.63 -0.81
C ARG A 37 -7.27 -3.07 -1.23
N LEU A 38 -7.76 -3.89 -0.29
CA LEU A 38 -8.26 -5.21 -0.65
C LEU A 38 -9.65 -5.10 -1.30
N GLN A 39 -9.76 -5.46 -2.58
CA GLN A 39 -10.99 -5.35 -3.36
C GLN A 39 -11.72 -6.70 -3.41
N ASN A 40 -12.33 -7.10 -2.30
CA ASN A 40 -13.08 -8.36 -2.20
C ASN A 40 -14.18 -8.47 -3.26
N GLU A 41 -14.78 -7.34 -3.64
CA GLU A 41 -15.82 -7.25 -4.65
C GLU A 41 -15.36 -7.64 -6.07
N ARG A 42 -14.05 -7.77 -6.31
CA ARG A 42 -13.45 -8.14 -7.60
C ARG A 42 -12.88 -9.55 -7.64
N MET A 43 -12.88 -10.26 -6.52
CA MET A 43 -12.29 -11.60 -6.43
C MET A 43 -13.30 -12.66 -6.85
N SER A 44 -12.95 -13.45 -7.85
CA SER A 44 -13.71 -14.64 -8.23
C SER A 44 -13.02 -15.89 -7.67
N GLY A 45 -13.75 -16.69 -6.89
CA GLY A 45 -13.23 -17.89 -6.24
C GLY A 45 -12.53 -17.62 -4.90
N ALA A 46 -12.04 -18.68 -4.26
CA ALA A 46 -11.44 -18.63 -2.93
C ALA A 46 -9.95 -18.25 -2.98
N LEU A 47 -9.64 -17.02 -3.43
CA LEU A 47 -8.27 -16.50 -3.45
C LEU A 47 -7.73 -16.19 -2.04
N LEU A 48 -8.63 -15.98 -1.09
CA LEU A 48 -8.33 -15.72 0.32
C LEU A 48 -9.28 -16.49 1.23
N PRO A 49 -8.83 -16.93 2.42
CA PRO A 49 -9.69 -17.57 3.40
C PRO A 49 -10.70 -16.59 4.02
N SER A 50 -10.28 -15.39 4.42
CA SER A 50 -11.15 -14.29 4.88
C SER A 50 -10.39 -12.97 4.96
N SER A 51 -11.11 -11.84 5.07
CA SER A 51 -10.50 -10.53 5.34
C SER A 51 -9.75 -10.47 6.68
N GLN A 52 -10.22 -11.21 7.68
CA GLN A 52 -9.59 -11.27 9.01
C GLN A 52 -8.28 -12.05 8.98
N GLU A 53 -8.25 -13.19 8.29
CA GLU A 53 -7.00 -13.94 8.09
C GLU A 53 -6.02 -13.14 7.22
N PHE A 54 -6.52 -12.43 6.20
CA PHE A 54 -5.68 -11.49 5.45
C PHE A 54 -5.08 -10.41 6.35
N PHE A 55 -5.88 -9.73 7.18
CA PHE A 55 -5.39 -8.69 8.10
C PHE A 55 -4.35 -9.25 9.09
N LYS A 56 -4.59 -10.44 9.65
CA LYS A 56 -3.65 -11.10 10.56
C LYS A 56 -2.27 -11.28 9.93
N HIS A 57 -2.22 -11.72 8.68
CA HIS A 57 -0.96 -12.00 7.99
C HIS A 57 -0.35 -10.77 7.29
N PHE A 58 -1.15 -9.99 6.59
CA PHE A 58 -0.72 -8.92 5.69
C PHE A 58 -1.23 -7.52 6.07
N GLY A 59 -2.07 -7.41 7.08
CA GLY A 59 -2.49 -6.11 7.63
C GLY A 59 -1.33 -5.39 8.30
N LEU A 60 -1.19 -4.10 8.01
CA LEU A 60 -0.18 -3.25 8.64
C LEU A 60 -0.71 -2.71 9.98
N THR A 61 -0.12 -3.19 11.08
CA THR A 61 -0.41 -2.75 12.45
C THR A 61 0.74 -1.88 12.99
N PRO A 62 0.54 -1.15 14.09
CA PRO A 62 1.62 -0.37 14.73
C PRO A 62 2.84 -1.22 15.09
N GLU A 63 2.64 -2.46 15.55
CA GLU A 63 3.71 -3.38 15.94
C GLU A 63 4.53 -3.80 14.71
N LYS A 64 3.87 -4.15 13.61
CA LYS A 64 4.57 -4.52 12.37
C LYS A 64 5.29 -3.32 11.76
N LEU A 65 4.70 -2.13 11.83
CA LEU A 65 5.31 -0.90 11.30
C LEU A 65 6.68 -0.59 11.96
N GLN A 66 6.91 -1.02 13.20
CA GLN A 66 8.21 -0.87 13.87
C GLN A 66 9.36 -1.62 13.18
N LEU A 67 9.06 -2.56 12.28
CA LEU A 67 10.07 -3.25 11.47
C LEU A 67 10.59 -2.39 10.31
N ALA A 68 9.80 -1.42 9.85
CA ALA A 68 10.26 -0.41 8.92
C ALA A 68 11.21 0.58 9.61
N LYS A 69 11.80 1.51 8.87
CA LYS A 69 12.60 2.57 9.49
C LYS A 69 11.73 3.43 10.41
N ALA A 70 12.33 3.97 11.47
CA ALA A 70 11.61 4.76 12.47
C ALA A 70 10.96 6.04 11.89
N ASP A 71 11.52 6.56 10.81
CA ASP A 71 11.07 7.71 10.02
C ASP A 71 10.36 7.30 8.72
N ALA A 72 10.06 6.00 8.53
CA ALA A 72 9.36 5.54 7.35
C ALA A 72 7.98 6.21 7.22
N ILE A 73 7.56 6.51 6.00
CA ILE A 73 6.21 7.04 5.75
C ILE A 73 5.26 5.95 5.27
N VAL A 74 3.98 6.08 5.62
CA VAL A 74 2.90 5.19 5.20
C VAL A 74 2.00 5.92 4.21
N MET A 75 1.78 5.27 3.06
CA MET A 75 0.97 5.77 1.95
C MET A 75 -0.14 4.78 1.64
N HIS A 76 -1.24 5.29 1.08
CA HIS A 76 -2.36 4.48 0.61
C HIS A 76 -3.18 5.27 -0.41
N PRO A 77 -3.48 4.74 -1.60
CA PRO A 77 -4.17 5.49 -2.65
C PRO A 77 -5.66 5.74 -2.37
N GLY A 78 -6.26 4.94 -1.49
CA GLY A 78 -7.67 5.03 -1.11
C GLY A 78 -8.63 4.41 -2.14
N PRO A 79 -9.91 4.21 -1.79
CA PRO A 79 -10.47 4.28 -0.43
C PRO A 79 -9.88 3.19 0.48
N ILE A 80 -9.86 3.42 1.80
CA ILE A 80 -9.23 2.50 2.78
C ILE A 80 -10.29 1.63 3.45
N ASN A 81 -10.05 0.32 3.52
CA ASN A 81 -10.75 -0.59 4.41
C ASN A 81 -9.94 -0.74 5.72
N ARG A 82 -10.30 0.05 6.73
CA ARG A 82 -9.70 -0.04 8.07
C ARG A 82 -9.99 -1.40 8.69
N GLY A 83 -8.97 -2.02 9.28
CA GLY A 83 -9.05 -3.36 9.87
C GLY A 83 -9.03 -4.52 8.86
N VAL A 84 -8.74 -4.25 7.57
CA VAL A 84 -8.55 -5.29 6.55
C VAL A 84 -7.13 -5.25 5.98
N GLU A 85 -6.71 -4.13 5.40
CA GLU A 85 -5.32 -3.96 4.95
C GLU A 85 -4.46 -3.17 5.92
N ILE A 86 -5.05 -2.32 6.76
CA ILE A 86 -4.30 -1.40 7.62
C ILE A 86 -5.10 -1.08 8.88
N ASP A 87 -4.39 -0.98 10.01
CA ASP A 87 -4.97 -0.57 11.28
C ASP A 87 -5.29 0.93 11.27
N SER A 88 -6.40 1.31 11.90
CA SER A 88 -6.79 2.72 12.07
C SER A 88 -5.69 3.55 12.73
N ALA A 89 -5.00 3.00 13.73
CA ALA A 89 -3.93 3.69 14.43
C ALA A 89 -2.73 3.99 13.53
N VAL A 90 -2.51 3.22 12.47
CA VAL A 90 -1.49 3.52 11.46
C VAL A 90 -1.97 4.59 10.51
N VAL A 91 -3.23 4.53 10.06
CA VAL A 91 -3.82 5.53 9.16
C VAL A 91 -3.79 6.93 9.77
N ASP A 92 -4.11 7.03 11.06
CA ASP A 92 -4.16 8.30 11.80
C ASP A 92 -2.84 8.60 12.56
N GLY A 93 -1.81 7.76 12.36
CA GLY A 93 -0.54 7.83 13.06
C GLY A 93 0.45 8.82 12.45
N ARG A 94 1.50 9.15 13.21
CA ARG A 94 2.52 10.16 12.84
C ARG A 94 3.26 9.90 11.52
N GLN A 95 3.38 8.63 11.12
CA GLN A 95 4.08 8.21 9.90
C GLN A 95 3.16 8.27 8.67
N SER A 96 1.85 8.52 8.84
CA SER A 96 0.88 8.56 7.76
C SER A 96 0.99 9.84 6.95
N VAL A 97 1.13 9.70 5.64
CA VAL A 97 1.06 10.81 4.66
C VAL A 97 -0.08 10.62 3.66
N ILE A 98 -1.08 9.81 4.02
CA ILE A 98 -2.22 9.44 3.16
C ILE A 98 -3.03 10.67 2.73
N LEU A 99 -3.40 11.55 3.66
CA LEU A 99 -4.14 12.78 3.32
C LEU A 99 -3.28 13.76 2.51
N PRO A 100 -2.02 14.06 2.89
CA PRO A 100 -1.10 14.80 2.03
C PRO A 100 -1.00 14.24 0.60
N GLN A 101 -0.90 12.90 0.44
CA GLN A 101 -0.86 12.26 -0.88
C GLN A 101 -2.09 12.62 -1.74
N VAL A 102 -3.30 12.60 -1.16
CA VAL A 102 -4.54 12.99 -1.85
C VAL A 102 -4.48 14.45 -2.29
N THR A 103 -4.02 15.34 -1.40
CA THR A 103 -3.85 16.77 -1.70
C THR A 103 -2.86 16.99 -2.86
N PHE A 104 -1.72 16.30 -2.84
CA PHE A 104 -0.71 16.39 -3.92
C PHE A 104 -1.24 15.88 -5.25
N GLY A 105 -2.21 14.97 -5.25
CA GLY A 105 -2.89 14.53 -6.46
C GLY A 105 -3.52 15.69 -7.25
N ILE A 106 -3.94 16.79 -6.61
CA ILE A 106 -4.46 17.98 -7.32
C ILE A 106 -3.35 18.65 -8.13
N ALA A 107 -2.23 18.95 -7.48
CA ALA A 107 -1.08 19.60 -8.11
C ALA A 107 -0.52 18.78 -9.28
N VAL A 108 -0.38 17.46 -9.08
CA VAL A 108 0.09 16.54 -10.14
C VAL A 108 -0.86 16.56 -11.34
N ARG A 109 -2.17 16.51 -11.12
CA ARG A 109 -3.16 16.58 -12.21
C ARG A 109 -3.12 17.92 -12.94
N MET A 110 -2.99 19.03 -12.23
CA MET A 110 -2.84 20.36 -12.84
C MET A 110 -1.59 20.42 -13.73
N ALA A 111 -0.45 19.93 -13.24
CA ALA A 111 0.79 19.88 -14.00
C ALA A 111 0.65 19.02 -15.26
N VAL A 112 0.09 17.80 -15.15
CA VAL A 112 -0.14 16.91 -16.29
C VAL A 112 -1.08 17.56 -17.32
N MET A 113 -2.18 18.19 -16.90
CA MET A 113 -3.09 18.88 -17.81
C MET A 113 -2.43 20.09 -18.50
N SER A 114 -1.59 20.84 -17.77
CA SER A 114 -0.83 21.97 -18.32
C SER A 114 0.10 21.52 -19.47
N ILE A 115 0.86 20.46 -19.23
CA ILE A 115 1.78 19.88 -20.22
C ILE A 115 0.99 19.39 -21.45
N VAL A 116 -0.11 18.67 -21.24
CA VAL A 116 -0.96 18.16 -22.34
C VAL A 116 -1.61 19.28 -23.14
N ALA A 117 -1.95 20.40 -22.50
CA ALA A 117 -2.50 21.59 -23.15
C ALA A 117 -1.45 22.43 -23.91
N GLY A 118 -0.16 22.06 -23.86
CA GLY A 118 0.92 22.76 -24.57
C GLY A 118 1.47 23.97 -23.81
N ASN A 119 1.17 24.11 -22.53
CA ASN A 119 1.82 25.11 -21.68
C ASN A 119 3.15 24.52 -21.17
N GLU A 120 4.26 25.19 -21.46
CA GLU A 120 5.57 24.81 -20.90
C GLU A 120 5.53 24.99 -19.36
N ALA A 121 6.01 23.96 -18.65
CA ALA A 121 6.04 23.89 -17.19
C ALA A 121 7.21 24.68 -16.59
#